data_AF-A0A944GJ77-F1
#
_entry.id   AF-A0A944GJ77-F1
#
_cell.length_a   1.000
_cell.length_b   1.000
_cell.length_c   1.000
_cell.angle_alpha   90.00
_cell.angle_beta   90.00
_cell.angle_gamma   90.00
#
_symmetry.space_group_name_H-M   'P 1'
#
loop_
_entity.id
_entity.type
_entity.pdbx_description
1 polymer ?
#
loop_
_entity_poly.entity_id
_entity_poly.type
_entity_poly.pdbx_seq_one_letter_code
_entity_poly.pdbx_strand_id
1 'polypeptide(L)'
;MNSNVKLYSLSLRDVRTYAFAALFIVGNIVFPQLCHALIPKGGLIFLPIYFFTLIGAYKYGAKVGLLTALLSPIINSAFFGMPPVSALPMIVMKGVLLACAASVIANRTKSVSILALLAVVLMYQVVG
;
A
#
# COMPACT_ATOMS: atom_id res chain seq x y z
N MET A 1 10.87 20.34 6.91
CA MET A 1 11.45 19.37 7.86
C MET A 1 11.93 18.15 7.08
N ASN A 2 13.24 17.95 6.96
CA ASN A 2 13.83 16.75 6.34
C ASN A 2 14.04 15.70 7.43
N SER A 3 13.07 14.80 7.62
CA SER A 3 13.21 13.67 8.53
C SER A 3 14.15 12.64 7.89
N ASN A 4 15.33 12.42 8.49
CA ASN A 4 16.30 11.41 8.05
C ASN A 4 15.78 10.00 8.37
N VAL A 5 14.79 9.54 7.61
CA VAL A 5 14.20 8.20 7.76
C VAL A 5 15.09 7.18 7.07
N LYS A 6 15.56 6.16 7.80
CA LYS A 6 16.25 5.01 7.18
C LYS A 6 15.27 4.24 6.28
N LEU A 7 15.58 4.24 4.99
CA LEU A 7 14.86 3.45 3.97
C LEU A 7 15.59 2.13 3.76
N TYR A 8 14.81 1.05 3.69
CA TYR A 8 15.29 -0.30 3.45
C TYR A 8 14.85 -0.79 2.07
N SER A 9 15.65 -1.66 1.47
CA SER A 9 15.27 -2.41 0.25
C SER A 9 15.47 -3.89 0.54
N LEU A 10 14.44 -4.51 1.12
CA LEU A 10 14.55 -5.91 1.56
C LEU A 10 14.55 -6.87 0.35
N SER A 11 15.02 -8.09 0.56
CA SER A 11 15.05 -9.15 -0.46
C SER A 11 13.99 -10.21 -0.21
N LEU A 12 13.51 -10.90 -1.24
CA LEU A 12 12.60 -12.04 -1.07
C LEU A 12 13.26 -13.21 -0.31
N ARG A 13 14.60 -13.23 -0.18
CA ARG A 13 15.31 -14.19 0.66
C ARG A 13 15.35 -13.80 2.14
N ASP A 14 14.90 -12.60 2.49
CA ASP A 14 14.92 -12.07 3.85
C ASP A 14 13.57 -12.30 4.53
N VAL A 15 13.59 -12.97 5.69
CA VAL A 15 12.40 -13.24 6.52
C VAL A 15 11.68 -11.94 6.90
N ARG A 16 12.42 -10.83 7.06
CA ARG A 16 11.84 -9.52 7.40
C ARG A 16 10.88 -9.03 6.33
N THR A 17 11.12 -9.36 5.06
CA THR A 17 10.21 -8.99 3.96
C THR A 17 8.82 -9.55 4.21
N TYR A 18 8.73 -10.82 4.57
CA TYR A 18 7.48 -11.51 4.82
C TYR A 18 6.83 -11.05 6.13
N ALA A 19 7.62 -10.81 7.18
CA ALA A 19 7.10 -10.29 8.44
C ALA A 19 6.46 -8.91 8.28
N PHE A 20 7.13 -7.98 7.60
CA PHE A 20 6.56 -6.65 7.33
C PHE A 20 5.39 -6.71 6.34
N ALA A 21 5.46 -7.54 5.30
CA ALA A 21 4.34 -7.73 4.38
C ALA A 21 3.11 -8.28 5.11
N ALA A 22 3.28 -9.30 5.95
CA ALA A 22 2.19 -9.85 6.75
C ALA A 22 1.57 -8.81 7.68
N LEU A 23 2.40 -8.03 8.39
CA LEU A 23 1.93 -6.94 9.26
C LEU A 23 1.11 -5.90 8.47
N PHE A 24 1.58 -5.50 7.29
CA PHE A 24 0.87 -4.52 6.46
C PHE A 24 -0.38 -5.08 5.80
N ILE A 25 -0.40 -6.37 5.45
CA ILE A 25 -1.61 -7.05 4.97
C ILE A 25 -2.67 -7.06 6.07
N VAL A 26 -2.32 -7.44 7.30
CA VAL A 26 -3.24 -7.38 8.44
C VAL A 26 -3.72 -5.96 8.67
N GLY A 27 -2.83 -4.97 8.64
CA GLY A 27 -3.20 -3.55 8.72
C GLY A 27 -4.17 -3.13 7.63
N ASN A 28 -3.92 -3.53 6.38
CA ASN A 28 -4.78 -3.25 5.22
C ASN A 28 -6.11 -4.00 5.23
N ILE A 29 -6.31 -4.95 6.13
CA ILE A 29 -7.60 -5.62 6.35
C ILE A 29 -8.33 -4.94 7.50
N VAL A 30 -7.67 -4.81 8.66
CA VAL A 30 -8.29 -4.24 9.87
C VAL A 30 -8.66 -2.78 9.68
N PHE A 31 -7.77 -1.97 9.08
CA PHE A 31 -7.99 -0.53 8.99
C PHE A 31 -9.19 -0.14 8.11
N PRO A 32 -9.38 -0.70 6.89
CA PRO A 32 -10.62 -0.47 6.14
C PRO A 32 -11.87 -0.87 6.89
N GLN A 33 -11.85 -2.01 7.62
CA GLN A 33 -13.01 -2.46 8.38
C GLN A 33 -13.34 -1.50 9.53
N LEU A 34 -12.33 -0.94 10.21
CA LEU A 34 -12.54 0.13 11.20
C LEU A 34 -13.13 1.39 10.56
N CYS A 35 -12.65 1.79 9.38
CA CYS A 35 -13.20 2.95 8.66
C CYS A 35 -14.67 2.72 8.24
N HIS A 36 -15.01 1.50 7.81
CA HIS A 36 -16.39 1.13 7.50
C HIS A 36 -17.29 1.09 8.74
N ALA A 37 -16.76 0.65 9.89
CA ALA A 37 -17.49 0.60 11.14
C ALA A 37 -17.78 2.00 11.72
N LEU A 38 -16.86 2.95 11.55
CA LEU A 38 -16.95 4.29 12.13
C LEU A 38 -17.66 5.31 11.22
N ILE A 39 -17.55 5.17 9.90
CA ILE A 39 -18.03 6.16 8.94
C ILE A 39 -18.79 5.45 7.81
N PRO A 40 -20.05 5.82 7.52
CA PRO A 40 -20.76 5.31 6.34
C PRO A 40 -19.94 5.59 5.07
N LYS A 41 -19.64 4.53 4.30
CA LYS A 41 -18.77 4.58 3.10
C LYS A 41 -17.31 4.98 3.37
N GLY A 42 -16.82 4.90 4.60
CA GLY A 42 -15.46 5.28 4.96
C GLY A 42 -14.37 4.60 4.11
N GLY A 43 -14.54 3.31 3.75
CA GLY A 43 -13.58 2.62 2.88
C GLY A 43 -13.49 3.19 1.46
N LEU A 44 -14.57 3.76 0.91
CA LEU A 44 -14.56 4.42 -0.39
C LEU A 44 -13.97 5.84 -0.32
N ILE A 45 -14.12 6.52 0.81
CA ILE A 45 -13.65 7.90 1.00
C ILE A 45 -12.14 7.92 1.27
N PHE A 46 -11.66 7.02 2.13
CA PHE A 46 -10.29 7.06 2.61
C PHE A 46 -9.33 6.15 1.86
N LEU A 47 -9.84 5.30 0.95
CA LEU A 47 -9.06 4.31 0.20
C LEU A 47 -8.02 3.55 1.08
N PRO A 48 -8.40 3.10 2.30
CA PRO A 48 -7.46 2.69 3.34
C PRO A 48 -6.57 1.50 2.95
N ILE A 49 -6.99 0.71 1.96
CA ILE A 49 -6.27 -0.46 1.45
C ILE A 49 -4.92 -0.13 0.76
N TYR A 50 -4.73 1.11 0.33
CA TYR A 50 -3.49 1.58 -0.28
C TYR A 50 -2.50 2.14 0.75
N PHE A 51 -2.95 2.41 1.98
CA PHE A 51 -2.17 3.12 2.97
C PHE A 51 -0.94 2.33 3.44
N PHE A 52 -1.13 1.10 3.93
CA PHE A 52 0.01 0.28 4.34
C PHE A 52 0.82 -0.23 3.16
N THR A 53 0.21 -0.33 1.98
CA THR A 53 0.91 -0.59 0.71
C THR A 53 1.92 0.51 0.40
N LEU A 54 1.53 1.78 0.51
CA LEU A 54 2.39 2.94 0.34
C LEU A 54 3.55 2.93 1.34
N ILE A 55 3.25 2.73 2.63
CA ILE A 55 4.25 2.70 3.69
C ILE A 55 5.24 1.55 3.47
N GLY A 56 4.72 0.35 3.16
CA GLY A 56 5.50 -0.85 2.88
C GLY A 56 6.46 -0.64 1.72
N ALA A 57 5.94 -0.14 0.60
CA ALA A 57 6.71 0.13 -0.61
C ALA A 57 7.77 1.21 -0.41
N TYR A 58 7.42 2.31 0.26
CA TYR A 58 8.30 3.46 0.43
C TYR A 58 9.43 3.17 1.42
N LYS A 59 9.11 2.53 2.55
CA LYS A 59 10.06 2.31 3.64
C LYS A 59 10.85 1.00 3.51
N TYR A 60 10.25 -0.06 2.98
CA TYR A 60 10.87 -1.40 2.93
C TYR A 60 11.12 -1.91 1.50
N GLY A 61 10.71 -1.14 0.50
CA GLY A 61 10.97 -1.37 -0.92
C GLY A 61 9.84 -2.10 -1.64
N ALA A 62 9.98 -2.15 -2.97
CA ALA A 62 8.97 -2.68 -3.89
C ALA A 62 8.44 -4.07 -3.51
N LYS A 63 9.28 -5.00 -3.03
CA LYS A 63 8.83 -6.38 -2.74
C LYS A 63 7.78 -6.42 -1.61
N VAL A 64 8.02 -5.68 -0.52
CA VAL A 64 7.04 -5.57 0.58
C VAL A 64 5.77 -4.89 0.10
N GLY A 65 5.92 -3.80 -0.65
CA GLY A 65 4.80 -3.07 -1.25
C GLY A 65 3.95 -3.93 -2.18
N LEU A 66 4.58 -4.68 -3.10
CA LEU A 66 3.90 -5.53 -4.08
C LEU A 66 3.20 -6.72 -3.42
N LEU A 67 3.84 -7.40 -2.47
CA LEU A 67 3.19 -8.46 -1.70
C LEU A 67 1.95 -7.93 -1.00
N THR A 68 2.06 -6.74 -0.40
CA THR A 68 0.95 -6.08 0.28
C THR A 68 -0.16 -5.70 -0.73
N ALA A 69 0.19 -5.11 -1.87
CA ALA A 69 -0.75 -4.67 -2.90
C ALA A 69 -1.54 -5.82 -3.54
N LEU A 70 -0.89 -6.97 -3.75
CA LEU A 70 -1.51 -8.14 -4.36
C LEU A 70 -2.38 -8.88 -3.34
N LEU A 71 -1.85 -9.17 -2.16
CA LEU A 71 -2.49 -10.08 -1.21
C LEU A 71 -3.59 -9.42 -0.39
N SER A 72 -3.42 -8.15 0.01
CA SER A 72 -4.42 -7.46 0.85
C SER A 72 -5.83 -7.44 0.24
N PRO A 73 -6.05 -7.02 -1.02
CA PRO A 73 -7.39 -6.97 -1.59
C PRO A 73 -7.99 -8.37 -1.82
N ILE A 74 -7.17 -9.35 -2.18
CA ILE A 74 -7.63 -10.74 -2.38
C ILE A 74 -8.11 -11.32 -1.04
N ILE A 75 -7.30 -11.18 0.01
CA ILE A 75 -7.64 -11.68 1.35
C ILE A 75 -8.85 -10.93 1.88
N ASN A 76 -8.89 -9.59 1.79
CA ASN A 76 -10.02 -8.81 2.26
C ASN A 76 -11.33 -9.19 1.54
N SER A 77 -11.27 -9.38 0.21
CA SER A 77 -12.41 -9.83 -0.59
C SER A 77 -12.87 -11.23 -0.21
N ALA A 78 -11.94 -12.16 0.04
CA ALA A 78 -12.26 -13.52 0.44
C ALA A 78 -12.96 -13.60 1.82
N PHE A 79 -12.52 -12.79 2.79
CA PHE A 79 -13.08 -12.82 4.15
C PHE A 79 -14.34 -11.96 4.32
N PHE A 80 -14.45 -10.83 3.61
CA PHE A 80 -15.50 -9.84 3.85
C PHE A 80 -16.38 -9.54 2.63
N GLY A 81 -16.10 -10.16 1.48
CA GLY A 81 -16.80 -9.89 0.22
C GLY A 81 -16.53 -8.51 -0.39
N MET A 82 -15.60 -7.74 0.22
CA MET A 82 -15.24 -6.39 -0.21
C MET A 82 -13.72 -6.28 -0.39
N PRO A 83 -13.21 -5.67 -1.47
CA PRO A 83 -13.96 -5.22 -2.64
C PRO A 83 -14.57 -6.39 -3.42
N PRO A 84 -15.60 -6.16 -4.27
CA PRO A 84 -16.16 -7.19 -5.14
C PRO A 84 -15.08 -7.78 -6.05
N VAL A 85 -15.19 -9.07 -6.37
CA VAL A 85 -14.21 -9.79 -7.22
C VAL A 85 -14.03 -9.11 -8.58
N SER A 86 -15.09 -8.54 -9.16
CA SER A 86 -15.03 -7.79 -10.42
C SER A 86 -14.18 -6.51 -10.34
N ALA A 87 -14.05 -5.91 -9.16
CA ALA A 87 -13.24 -4.71 -8.92
C ALA A 87 -11.78 -5.05 -8.55
N LEU A 88 -11.47 -6.31 -8.21
CA LEU A 88 -10.12 -6.72 -7.81
C LEU A 88 -9.04 -6.40 -8.84
N PRO A 89 -9.22 -6.67 -10.15
CA PRO A 89 -8.16 -6.39 -11.14
C PRO A 89 -7.74 -4.93 -11.14
N MET A 90 -8.71 -4.01 -11.09
CA MET A 90 -8.44 -2.57 -11.07
C MET A 90 -7.78 -2.12 -9.77
N ILE A 91 -8.22 -2.64 -8.62
CA ILE A 91 -7.65 -2.30 -7.31
C ILE A 91 -6.21 -2.81 -7.19
N VAL A 92 -5.97 -4.05 -7.62
CA VAL A 92 -4.64 -4.65 -7.63
C VAL A 92 -3.71 -3.87 -8.55
N MET A 93 -4.16 -3.51 -9.76
CA MET A 93 -3.38 -2.70 -10.70
C MET A 93 -2.98 -1.35 -10.09
N LYS A 94 -3.94 -0.63 -9.47
CA LYS A 94 -3.65 0.62 -8.76
C LYS A 94 -2.65 0.43 -7.62
N GLY A 95 -2.81 -0.64 -6.83
CA GLY A 95 -1.90 -0.97 -5.74
C GLY A 95 -0.48 -1.29 -6.19
N VAL A 96 -0.34 -2.01 -7.31
CA VAL A 96 0.96 -2.33 -7.91
C VAL A 96 1.64 -1.07 -8.44
N LEU A 97 0.90 -0.21 -9.16
CA LEU A 97 1.41 1.07 -9.65
C LEU A 97 1.87 1.97 -8.50
N LEU A 98 1.05 2.08 -7.45
CA LEU A 98 1.39 2.80 -6.23
C LEU A 98 2.68 2.26 -5.60
N ALA A 99 2.80 0.93 -5.43
CA ALA A 99 3.97 0.31 -4.83
C ALA A 99 5.24 0.55 -5.66
N CYS A 100 5.15 0.45 -6.98
CA CYS A 100 6.26 0.73 -7.88
C CYS A 100 6.66 2.22 -7.82
N ALA A 101 5.71 3.14 -7.95
CA ALA A 101 5.97 4.57 -7.89
C ALA A 101 6.58 4.98 -6.55
N ALA A 102 6.02 4.49 -5.44
CA ALA A 102 6.53 4.70 -4.09
C ALA A 102 7.98 4.23 -3.95
N SER A 103 8.27 3.00 -4.37
CA SER A 103 9.62 2.44 -4.25
C SER A 103 10.64 3.16 -5.16
N VAL A 104 10.23 3.59 -6.36
CA VAL A 104 11.11 4.34 -7.27
C VAL A 104 11.42 5.72 -6.69
N ILE A 105 10.41 6.44 -6.23
CA ILE A 105 10.58 7.76 -5.61
C ILE A 105 11.45 7.64 -4.37
N ALA A 106 11.15 6.72 -3.46
CA ALA A 106 11.94 6.49 -2.25
C ALA A 106 13.41 6.17 -2.58
N ASN A 107 13.66 5.38 -3.63
CA ASN A 107 15.02 5.06 -4.03
C ASN A 107 15.77 6.25 -4.66
N ARG A 108 15.06 7.19 -5.32
CA ARG A 108 15.64 8.40 -5.91
C ARG A 108 15.86 9.52 -4.89
N THR A 109 14.87 9.77 -4.02
CA THR A 109 14.91 10.89 -3.08
C THR A 109 15.66 10.56 -1.79
N LYS A 110 15.77 9.27 -1.46
CA LYS A 110 16.37 8.75 -0.21
C LYS A 110 15.84 9.40 1.07
N SER A 111 14.67 10.02 0.99
CA SER A 111 14.06 10.85 2.03
C SER A 111 12.56 10.82 1.89
N VAL A 112 11.84 11.00 3.00
CA VAL A 112 10.37 11.10 3.00
C VAL A 112 10.01 12.59 3.01
N SER A 113 9.30 13.06 1.98
CA SER A 113 8.74 14.41 1.94
C SER A 113 7.27 14.38 1.54
N ILE A 114 6.49 15.37 1.99
CA ILE A 114 5.08 15.50 1.62
C ILE A 114 4.93 15.59 0.10
N LEU A 115 5.84 16.32 -0.56
CA LEU A 115 5.84 16.45 -2.02
C LEU A 115 6.09 15.10 -2.72
N ALA A 116 7.00 14.28 -2.18
CA ALA A 116 7.26 12.94 -2.72
C ALA A 116 6.05 12.02 -2.55
N LEU A 117 5.35 12.08 -1.41
CA LEU A 117 4.11 11.33 -1.19
C LEU A 117 2.99 11.79 -2.11
N LEU A 118 2.83 13.11 -2.30
CA LEU A 118 1.87 13.67 -3.24
C LEU A 118 2.15 13.21 -4.68
N ALA A 119 3.41 13.19 -5.11
CA ALA A 119 3.79 12.70 -6.43
C ALA A 119 3.42 11.23 -6.65
N VAL A 120 3.60 10.38 -5.63
CA VAL A 120 3.15 8.98 -5.67
C VAL A 120 1.62 8.90 -5.79
N VAL A 121 0.90 9.71 -5.00
CA VAL A 121 -0.56 9.74 -5.01
C VAL A 121 -1.10 10.17 -6.38
N LEU A 122 -0.54 11.25 -6.94
CA LEU A 122 -0.91 11.72 -8.28
C LEU A 122 -0.66 10.66 -9.34
N MET A 123 0.48 9.97 -9.30
CA MET A 123 0.81 8.95 -10.31
C MET A 123 -0.21 7.82 -10.39
N TYR A 124 -0.69 7.29 -9.25
CA TYR A 124 -1.66 6.20 -9.32
C TYR A 124 -3.09 6.68 -9.66
N GLN A 125 -3.41 7.95 -9.39
CA GLN A 125 -4.72 8.54 -9.69
C GLN A 125 -4.91 8.84 -11.18
N VAL A 126 -3.84 9.10 -11.93
CA VAL A 126 -3.92 9.33 -13.38
C VAL A 126 -4.32 8.07 -14.15
N VAL A 127 -4.14 6.87 -13.58
CA VAL A 127 -4.34 5.59 -14.28
C VAL A 127 -5.81 5.09 -14.24
N GLY A 128 -6.77 5.94 -13.87
CA GLY A 128 -8.21 5.74 -14.15
C GLY A 128 -8.80 4.41 -13.70
#